data_AF-A0A2T7KGF7-F1
#
_entry.id   AF-A0A2T7KGF7-F1
#
_cell.length_a   1.000
_cell.length_b   1.000
_cell.length_c   1.000
_cell.angle_alpha   90.00
_cell.angle_beta   90.00
_cell.angle_gamma   90.00
#
_symmetry.space_group_name_H-M   'P 1'
#
loop_
_entity.id
_entity.type
_entity.pdbx_description
1 polymer ?
#
loop_
_entity_poly.entity_id
_entity_poly.type
_entity_poly.pdbx_seq_one_letter_code
_entity_poly.pdbx_strand_id
1 'polypeptide(L)' 'MMEETAEQNRYQRALGALPAASRDPATGGHDVFWKLTGRILEEHPPAAGPGPKCQGCDQPWPCSKVESAMQQVGVRS' A
#
# COMPACT_ATOMS: atom_id res chain seq x y z
N MET A 1 -3.27 4.86 -20.48
CA MET A 1 -4.50 4.59 -19.69
C MET A 1 -4.43 3.26 -18.94
N MET A 2 -3.78 2.19 -19.45
CA MET A 2 -3.72 0.90 -18.74
C MET A 2 -2.81 0.88 -17.48
N GLU A 3 -1.70 1.63 -17.47
CA GLU A 3 -0.77 1.67 -16.32
C GLU A 3 -1.38 2.35 -15.09
N GLU A 4 -2.11 3.45 -15.29
CA GLU A 4 -2.87 4.15 -14.23
C GLU A 4 -3.81 3.21 -13.48
N THR A 5 -4.48 2.33 -14.21
CA THR A 5 -5.40 1.34 -13.64
C THR A 5 -4.65 0.22 -12.92
N ALA A 6 -3.45 -0.15 -13.39
CA ALA A 6 -2.64 -1.19 -12.76
C ALA A 6 -2.13 -0.76 -11.39
N GLU A 7 -1.70 0.49 -11.23
CA GLU A 7 -1.18 1.02 -9.97
C GLU A 7 -2.30 1.26 -8.96
N GLN A 8 -3.45 1.79 -9.40
CA GLN A 8 -4.66 1.86 -8.59
C GLN A 8 -5.14 0.47 -8.16
N ASN A 9 -5.11 -0.52 -9.05
CA ASN A 9 -5.46 -1.90 -8.71
C ASN A 9 -4.49 -2.49 -7.67
N ARG A 10 -3.18 -2.25 -7.80
CA ARG A 10 -2.18 -2.67 -6.82
C ARG A 10 -2.43 -2.03 -5.45
N TYR A 11 -2.75 -0.75 -5.41
CA TYR A 11 -3.11 -0.04 -4.18
C TYR A 11 -4.35 -0.67 -3.51
N GLN A 12 -5.41 -0.92 -4.28
CA GLN A 12 -6.62 -1.57 -3.78
C GLN A 12 -6.35 -2.99 -3.26
N ARG A 13 -5.47 -3.75 -3.92
CA ARG A 13 -5.05 -5.07 -3.44
C ARG A 13 -4.30 -4.99 -2.11
N ALA A 14 -3.45 -3.98 -1.93
CA ALA A 14 -2.73 -3.78 -0.66
C ALA A 14 -3.68 -3.45 0.49
N LEU A 15 -4.64 -2.54 0.27
CA LEU A 15 -5.69 -2.25 1.25
C LEU A 15 -6.56 -3.48 1.56
N GLY A 16 -6.91 -4.27 0.55
CA GLY A 16 -7.69 -5.50 0.73
C GLY A 16 -6.93 -6.62 1.43
N ALA A 17 -5.60 -6.68 1.30
CA ALA A 17 -4.76 -7.69 1.94
C ALA A 17 -4.43 -7.36 3.40
N LEU A 18 -4.42 -6.07 3.78
CA LEU A 18 -4.08 -5.62 5.14
C LEU A 18 -4.88 -6.32 6.26
N PRO A 19 -6.23 -6.46 6.19
CA PRO A 19 -6.99 -7.16 7.24
C PRO A 19 -6.60 -8.62 7.35
N ALA A 20 -6.33 -9.29 6.23
CA ALA A 20 -5.92 -10.70 6.21
C ALA A 20 -4.52 -10.86 6.82
N ALA A 21 -3.56 -10.03 6.41
CA ALA A 21 -2.19 -10.04 6.94
C ALA A 21 -2.16 -9.72 8.45
N SER A 22 -2.95 -8.75 8.91
CA SER A 22 -3.03 -8.41 10.35
C SER A 22 -3.60 -9.51 11.24
N ARG A 23 -4.36 -10.45 10.68
CA ARG A 23 -5.01 -11.56 11.41
C ARG A 23 -4.26 -12.89 11.26
N ASP A 24 -3.26 -12.93 10.39
CA ASP A 24 -2.47 -14.12 10.15
C ASP A 24 -1.65 -14.46 11.41
N PRO A 25 -1.70 -15.67 11.95
CA PRO A 25 -1.02 -15.99 13.20
C PRO A 25 0.52 -15.99 13.08
N ALA A 26 1.09 -16.07 11.87
CA ALA A 26 2.54 -16.00 11.66
C ALA A 26 3.07 -14.57 11.63
N THR A 27 2.22 -13.56 11.36
CA THR A 27 2.63 -12.16 11.17
C THR A 27 1.77 -11.13 11.94
N GLY A 28 0.62 -11.54 12.47
CA GLY A 28 -0.45 -10.74 13.06
C GLY A 28 -0.25 -10.30 14.51
N GLY A 29 0.79 -10.78 15.19
CA GLY A 29 1.03 -10.50 16.62
C GLY A 29 1.37 -9.05 16.98
N HIS A 30 1.43 -8.13 16.00
CA HIS A 30 1.88 -6.76 16.17
C HIS A 30 0.78 -5.75 15.78
N ASP A 31 -0.25 -5.59 16.60
CA ASP A 31 -1.37 -4.65 16.36
C ASP A 31 -0.91 -3.23 15.98
N VAL A 32 0.11 -2.70 16.67
CA VAL A 32 0.64 -1.35 16.40
C VAL A 32 1.32 -1.30 15.02
N PHE A 33 2.05 -2.35 14.64
CA PHE A 33 2.68 -2.44 13.33
C PHE A 33 1.62 -2.41 12.23
N TRP A 34 0.58 -3.24 12.32
CA TRP A 34 -0.47 -3.29 11.30
C TRP A 34 -1.30 -2.02 11.20
N LYS A 35 -1.55 -1.33 12.32
CA LYS A 35 -2.17 0.00 12.32
C LYS A 35 -1.28 1.02 11.60
N LEU A 36 0.04 0.99 11.80
CA LEU A 36 0.97 1.86 11.09
C LEU A 36 1.04 1.52 9.60
N THR A 37 1.07 0.24 9.24
CA THR A 37 1.05 -0.21 7.83
C THR A 37 -0.21 0.26 7.12
N GLY A 38 -1.38 0.11 7.74
CA GLY A 38 -2.65 0.61 7.20
C GLY A 38 -2.65 2.12 7.02
N ARG A 39 -2.21 2.84 8.06
CA ARG A 39 -2.11 4.29 8.01
C ARG A 39 -1.19 4.78 6.89
N ILE A 40 -0.04 4.12 6.66
CA ILE A 40 0.86 4.45 5.55
C ILE A 40 0.14 4.30 4.20
N LEU A 41 -0.63 3.23 3.99
CA LEU A 41 -1.38 3.03 2.76
C LEU A 41 -2.47 4.10 2.60
N GLU A 42 -3.16 4.48 3.68
CA GLU A 42 -4.21 5.52 3.64
C GLU A 42 -3.65 6.93 3.43
N GLU A 43 -2.49 7.25 4.02
CA GLU A 43 -1.83 8.57 3.89
C GLU A 43 -1.09 8.73 2.56
N HIS A 44 -0.74 7.64 1.88
CA HIS A 44 0.05 7.66 0.65
C HIS A 44 -0.62 6.96 -0.56
N PRO A 45 -1.86 7.34 -0.95
CA PRO A 45 -2.52 6.80 -2.14
C PRO A 45 -1.84 7.28 -3.44
N PRO A 46 -1.97 6.51 -4.54
CA PRO A 46 -1.54 6.96 -5.87
C PRO A 46 -2.43 8.08 -6.39
N ALA A 47 -1.83 9.15 -6.92
CA ALA A 47 -2.54 10.20 -7.64
C ALA A 47 -3.03 9.69 -9.01
N ALA A 48 -4.18 10.19 -9.48
CA ALA A 48 -4.61 9.96 -10.85
C ALA A 48 -3.65 10.64 -11.84
N GLY A 49 -3.22 9.90 -12.86
CA GLY A 49 -2.35 10.39 -13.92
C GLY A 49 -1.40 9.32 -14.49
N PRO A 50 -0.76 9.60 -15.65
CA PRO A 50 0.15 8.69 -16.37
C PRO A 50 1.52 8.47 -15.69
N GLY A 51 1.72 9.01 -14.51
CA GLY A 51 2.86 8.74 -13.64
C GLY A 51 2.40 9.03 -12.22
N PRO A 52 1.79 8.05 -11.53
CA PRO A 52 1.14 8.34 -10.28
C PRO A 52 2.18 8.81 -9.29
N LYS A 53 1.90 9.96 -8.70
CA LYS A 53 2.66 10.46 -7.57
C LYS A 53 1.97 10.00 -6.30
N CYS A 54 2.75 9.77 -5.28
CA CYS A 54 2.28 9.63 -3.92
C CYS A 54 1.56 10.92 -3.48
N GLN A 55 0.25 10.87 -3.20
CA GLN A 55 -0.47 12.06 -2.75
C GLN A 55 0.01 12.58 -1.38
N GLY A 56 0.56 11.71 -0.53
CA GLY A 56 1.07 12.09 0.78
C GLY A 56 2.49 12.68 0.78
N CYS A 57 3.20 12.63 -0.36
CA CYS A 57 4.62 12.94 -0.39
C CYS A 57 5.17 13.49 -1.71
N ASP A 58 4.34 13.61 -2.75
CA ASP A 58 4.68 14.11 -4.09
C ASP A 58 5.83 13.37 -4.82
N GLN A 59 6.29 12.25 -4.26
CA GLN A 59 7.28 11.35 -4.85
C GLN A 59 6.65 10.44 -5.91
N PRO A 60 7.42 9.81 -6.80
CA PRO A 60 6.94 8.72 -7.64
C PRO A 60 6.25 7.66 -6.78
N TRP A 61 5.08 7.19 -7.21
CA TRP A 61 4.40 6.08 -6.59
C TRP A 61 4.88 4.76 -7.20
N PRO A 62 5.09 3.70 -6.41
CA PRO A 62 5.04 3.68 -4.94
C PRO A 62 6.26 4.39 -4.32
N CYS A 63 6.02 5.20 -3.28
CA CYS A 63 7.13 5.74 -2.48
C CYS A 63 7.69 4.65 -1.55
N SER A 64 8.90 4.81 -1.01
CA SER A 64 9.55 3.77 -0.20
C SER A 64 8.72 3.30 1.00
N LYS A 65 7.88 4.17 1.57
CA LYS A 65 6.96 3.80 2.66
C LYS A 65 5.83 2.89 2.17
N VAL A 66 5.20 3.25 1.05
CA VAL A 66 4.14 2.45 0.43
C VAL A 66 4.69 1.13 -0.07
N GLU A 67 5.86 1.12 -0.71
CA GLU A 67 6.51 -0.11 -1.17
C GLU A 67 6.75 -1.07 0.00
N SER A 68 7.28 -0.56 1.12
CA SER A 68 7.45 -1.34 2.35
C SER A 68 6.11 -1.87 2.87
N ALA A 69 5.08 -1.03 2.94
CA ALA A 69 3.76 -1.42 3.43
C ALA A 69 3.09 -2.48 2.54
N MET A 70 3.21 -2.34 1.21
CA MET A 70 2.70 -3.30 0.22
C MET A 70 3.41 -4.65 0.36
N GLN A 71 4.74 -4.64 0.56
CA GLN A 71 5.50 -5.85 0.80
C GLN A 71 5.08 -6.56 2.10
N GLN A 72 4.80 -5.80 3.16
CA GLN A 72 4.33 -6.34 4.45
C GLN A 72 2.96 -7.03 4.33
N VAL A 73 2.05 -6.50 3.51
CA VAL A 73 0.74 -7.12 3.27
C VAL A 73 0.76 -8.18 2.16
N GLY A 74 1.95 -8.54 1.65
CA GLY A 74 2.12 -9.60 0.65
C GLY A 74 1.79 -9.20 -0.80
N VAL A 75 1.63 -7.90 -1.07
CA VAL A 75 1.46 -7.36 -2.43
C VAL A 75 2.84 -6.98 -2.96
N ARG A 76 3.46 -7.88 -3.74
CA ARG A 76 4.77 -7.65 -4.37
C ARG A 76 4.63 -6.76 -5.62
N SER A 77 5.64 -5.90 -5.81
CA SER A 77 5.88 -5.06 -6.99
C SER A 77 6.02 -5.87 -8.28
#